data_AF-M3G875-F1
#
_entry.id   AF-M3G875-F1
#
_cell.length_a   1.000
_cell.length_b   1.000
_cell.length_c   1.000
_cell.angle_alpha   90.00
_cell.angle_beta   90.00
_cell.angle_gamma   90.00
#
_symmetry.space_group_name_H-M   'P 1'
#
loop_
_entity.id
_entity.type
_entity.pdbx_description
1 polymer ?
#
loop_
_entity_poly.entity_id
_entity_poly.type
_entity_poly.pdbx_seq_one_letter_code
_entity_poly.pdbx_strand_id
1 'polypeptide(L)'
;MSKPKNRAEELLDELIKGKTAEELIGQEGLLKQLTKSLVERAMQGEMTHHLGYEKHASSGNNSGNSRNGKSSKKLKGDFGTIDLEIPRDRNGSFEPQIIQKGQSRFTGFDDKIISMYSRGMTTREISEHLKEIYQVEVSADLISQVTDSVMTTVIEWQNRPLDKVYPILIMDALIVKVRDGNHVQNKAFYLALGINLQGTKEILGIWVEKTEGAKFWLQILTDLKNRGVEDILIACVDGLKGFPDTIISVFPNAQVQLCIVHMVRNSLKWVSYKQRKELALDLKAIYQSPSEDMAKKCLDDFSAKWDSQYPMISKSWRNNWESVIPFLAYPPNIRKAIYTTNAIESIGMGLRKIIKNRGSFPNDEAAIKLLYLALNNMSKKWTMPIQDWGKAMNQFSIIFGDRLKLDSF
;
A
#
# COMPACT_ATOMS: atom_id res chain seq x y z
N MET A 1 10.82 -46.01 19.65
CA MET A 1 11.77 -46.34 18.57
C MET A 1 12.18 -45.05 17.90
N SER A 2 13.47 -44.67 17.99
CA SER A 2 14.01 -43.49 17.32
C SER A 2 13.87 -43.67 15.81
N LYS A 3 13.35 -42.66 15.09
CA LYS A 3 13.45 -42.65 13.62
C LYS A 3 14.94 -42.78 13.25
N PRO A 4 15.30 -43.59 12.24
CA PRO A 4 16.70 -43.62 11.78
C PRO A 4 17.06 -42.20 11.35
N LYS A 5 18.14 -41.64 11.93
CA LYS A 5 18.65 -40.34 11.50
C LYS A 5 18.95 -40.44 10.01
N ASN A 6 18.43 -39.48 9.24
CA ASN A 6 18.75 -39.41 7.83
C ASN A 6 20.27 -39.17 7.70
N ARG A 7 20.96 -39.83 6.77
CA ARG A 7 22.40 -39.65 6.53
C ARG A 7 22.79 -38.16 6.36
N ALA A 8 21.88 -37.34 5.86
CA ALA A 8 22.04 -35.88 5.78
C ALA A 8 22.11 -35.20 7.16
N GLU A 9 21.32 -35.64 8.15
CA GLU A 9 21.35 -35.11 9.52
C GLU A 9 22.66 -35.48 10.22
N GLU A 10 23.18 -36.70 10.02
CA GLU A 10 24.49 -37.10 10.56
C GLU A 10 25.63 -36.24 10.02
N LEU A 11 25.65 -36.00 8.70
CA LEU A 11 26.66 -35.15 8.07
C LEU A 11 26.55 -33.68 8.51
N LEU A 12 25.33 -33.17 8.71
CA LEU A 12 25.13 -31.83 9.24
C LEU A 12 25.61 -31.72 10.69
N ASP A 13 25.31 -32.71 11.54
CA ASP A 13 25.80 -32.76 12.92
C ASP A 13 27.34 -32.77 12.96
N GLU A 14 28.00 -33.54 12.08
CA GLU A 14 29.45 -33.55 11.93
C GLU A 14 30.02 -32.19 11.46
N LEU A 15 29.37 -31.56 10.48
CA LEU A 15 29.81 -30.29 9.92
C LEU A 15 29.65 -29.11 10.90
N ILE A 16 28.69 -29.19 11.82
CA ILE A 16 28.39 -28.14 12.81
C ILE A 16 29.20 -28.34 14.10
N LYS A 17 29.59 -29.59 14.41
CA LYS A 17 30.26 -29.94 15.67
C LYS A 17 31.51 -29.09 15.92
N GLY A 18 31.52 -28.40 17.05
CA GLY A 18 32.67 -27.60 17.52
C GLY A 18 32.85 -26.25 16.82
N LYS A 19 31.92 -25.83 15.96
CA LYS A 19 31.96 -24.52 15.31
C LYS A 19 31.22 -23.46 16.11
N THR A 20 31.77 -22.25 16.09
CA THR A 20 31.14 -21.04 16.65
C THR A 20 30.06 -20.49 15.72
N ALA A 21 29.22 -19.58 16.22
CA ALA A 21 28.23 -18.90 15.39
C ALA A 21 28.89 -18.18 14.19
N GLU A 22 30.02 -17.49 14.40
CA GLU A 22 30.74 -16.81 13.30
C GLU A 22 31.26 -17.80 12.25
N GLU A 23 31.74 -18.98 12.63
CA GLU A 23 32.20 -20.00 11.68
C GLU A 23 31.06 -20.70 10.93
N LEU A 24 29.84 -20.64 11.46
CA LEU A 24 28.64 -21.20 10.82
C LEU A 24 27.98 -20.20 9.88
N ILE A 25 27.79 -18.96 10.32
CA ILE A 25 26.97 -17.93 9.65
C ILE A 25 27.72 -16.62 9.31
N GLY A 26 28.98 -16.48 9.69
CA GLY A 26 29.81 -15.29 9.41
C GLY A 26 30.20 -15.12 7.94
N GLN A 27 31.00 -14.09 7.63
CA GLN A 27 31.32 -13.69 6.24
C GLN A 27 31.99 -14.78 5.38
N GLU A 28 32.71 -15.71 6.00
CA GLU A 28 33.37 -16.87 5.38
C GLU A 28 32.79 -18.20 5.90
N GLY A 29 31.64 -18.13 6.60
CA GLY A 29 31.06 -19.24 7.35
C GLY A 29 30.59 -20.41 6.50
N LEU A 30 30.41 -21.55 7.16
CA LEU A 30 30.04 -22.82 6.53
C LEU A 30 28.79 -22.70 5.64
N LEU A 31 27.78 -21.95 6.06
CA LEU A 31 26.54 -21.79 5.29
C LEU A 31 26.79 -21.17 3.91
N LYS A 32 27.68 -20.17 3.84
CA LYS A 32 28.07 -19.51 2.59
C LYS A 32 28.81 -20.47 1.67
N GLN A 33 29.74 -21.25 2.21
CA GLN A 33 30.51 -22.25 1.46
C GLN A 33 29.61 -23.39 0.92
N LEU A 34 28.66 -23.85 1.73
CA LEU A 34 27.67 -24.86 1.32
C LEU A 34 26.76 -24.32 0.22
N THR A 35 26.28 -23.09 0.36
CA THR A 35 25.43 -22.44 -0.64
C THR A 35 26.18 -22.28 -1.96
N LYS A 36 27.42 -21.77 -1.92
CA LYS A 36 28.32 -21.70 -3.09
C LYS A 36 28.45 -23.07 -3.77
N SER A 37 28.81 -24.09 -3.00
CA SER A 37 29.06 -25.44 -3.52
C SER A 37 27.81 -26.08 -4.12
N LEU A 38 26.65 -25.85 -3.52
CA LEU A 38 25.37 -26.36 -4.01
C LEU A 38 25.00 -25.71 -5.35
N VAL A 39 25.07 -24.38 -5.41
CA VAL A 39 24.77 -23.60 -6.62
C VAL A 39 25.71 -23.99 -7.77
N GLU A 40 27.02 -24.04 -7.52
CA GLU A 40 28.00 -24.41 -8.54
C GLU A 40 27.77 -25.84 -9.06
N ARG A 41 27.48 -26.80 -8.18
CA ARG A 41 27.17 -28.19 -8.59
C ARG A 41 25.90 -28.27 -9.41
N ALA A 42 24.85 -27.57 -9.00
CA ALA A 42 23.59 -27.55 -9.73
C ALA A 42 23.78 -26.96 -11.14
N MET A 43 24.57 -25.88 -11.28
CA MET A 43 24.94 -25.32 -12.60
C MET A 43 25.84 -26.24 -13.43
N GLN A 44 26.71 -27.06 -12.81
CA GLN A 44 27.43 -28.10 -13.56
C GLN A 44 26.48 -29.17 -14.10
N GLY A 45 25.44 -29.52 -13.34
CA GLY A 45 24.37 -30.42 -13.79
C GLY A 45 23.59 -29.86 -14.97
N GLU A 46 23.22 -28.57 -14.94
CA GLU A 46 22.63 -27.89 -16.10
C GLU A 46 23.55 -27.95 -17.33
N MET A 47 24.86 -27.73 -17.15
CA MET A 47 25.83 -27.83 -18.25
C MET A 47 25.95 -29.27 -18.79
N THR A 48 25.88 -30.28 -17.93
CA THR A 48 25.81 -31.69 -18.37
C THR A 48 24.57 -31.93 -19.21
N HIS A 49 23.42 -31.45 -18.75
CA HIS A 49 22.16 -31.59 -19.47
C HIS A 49 22.19 -30.85 -20.82
N HIS A 50 22.69 -29.61 -20.85
CA HIS A 50 22.82 -28.79 -22.07
C HIS A 50 23.71 -29.44 -23.13
N LEU A 51 24.84 -30.01 -22.72
CA LEU A 51 25.78 -30.66 -23.64
C LEU A 51 25.40 -32.12 -23.96
N GLY A 52 24.57 -32.75 -23.13
CA GLY A 52 24.18 -34.16 -23.25
C GLY A 52 25.27 -35.13 -22.78
N TYR A 53 26.33 -34.67 -22.12
CA TYR A 53 27.41 -35.51 -21.63
C TYR A 53 28.16 -34.93 -20.42
N GLU A 54 28.75 -35.84 -19.65
CA GLU A 54 29.51 -35.53 -18.43
C GLU A 54 30.90 -34.94 -18.72
N LYS A 55 31.46 -34.25 -17.72
CA LYS A 55 32.82 -33.71 -17.85
C LYS A 55 33.82 -34.84 -18.12
N HIS A 56 34.63 -34.69 -19.18
CA HIS A 56 35.61 -35.68 -19.66
C HIS A 56 35.02 -36.99 -20.22
N ALA A 57 33.70 -37.07 -20.46
CA ALA A 57 33.13 -38.22 -21.13
C ALA A 57 33.54 -38.28 -22.61
N SER A 58 33.88 -39.47 -23.08
CA SER A 58 34.26 -39.72 -24.49
C SER A 58 33.13 -39.42 -25.48
N SER A 59 31.87 -39.49 -25.02
CA SER A 59 30.68 -39.11 -25.80
C SER A 59 30.67 -37.63 -26.23
N GLY A 60 31.46 -36.78 -25.58
CA GLY A 60 31.61 -35.37 -25.98
C GLY A 60 32.51 -35.14 -27.20
N ASN A 61 33.29 -36.14 -27.63
CA ASN A 61 34.20 -36.00 -28.77
C ASN A 61 33.39 -35.83 -30.07
N ASN A 62 33.76 -34.84 -30.90
CA ASN A 62 33.07 -34.51 -32.15
C ASN A 62 31.58 -34.16 -32.02
N SER A 63 31.10 -33.79 -30.83
CA SER A 63 29.69 -33.41 -30.57
C SER A 63 29.32 -31.99 -31.05
N GLY A 64 30.27 -31.21 -31.59
CA GLY A 64 30.05 -29.85 -32.09
C GLY A 64 30.05 -28.73 -31.05
N ASN A 65 29.94 -29.05 -29.75
CA ASN A 65 30.12 -28.09 -28.65
C ASN A 65 30.86 -28.73 -27.47
N SER A 66 31.65 -27.94 -26.76
CA SER A 66 32.48 -28.44 -25.65
C SER A 66 32.44 -27.53 -24.43
N ARG A 67 32.65 -28.07 -23.24
CA ARG A 67 32.94 -27.25 -22.04
C ARG A 67 34.19 -26.40 -22.30
N ASN A 68 34.16 -25.13 -21.92
CA ASN A 68 35.23 -24.17 -22.13
C ASN A 68 35.53 -23.36 -20.86
N GLY A 69 35.87 -24.09 -19.80
CA GLY A 69 36.24 -23.50 -18.50
C GLY A 69 35.05 -22.90 -17.75
N LYS A 70 35.35 -21.90 -16.93
CA LYS A 70 34.38 -21.22 -16.05
C LYS A 70 34.58 -19.70 -16.10
N SER A 71 33.54 -18.94 -15.80
CA SER A 71 33.60 -17.50 -15.53
C SER A 71 33.29 -17.21 -14.08
N SER A 72 34.05 -16.29 -13.47
CA SER A 72 33.73 -15.78 -12.15
C SER A 72 32.51 -14.84 -12.22
N LYS A 73 31.58 -15.01 -11.28
CA LYS A 73 30.46 -14.10 -11.08
C LYS A 73 30.25 -13.87 -9.58
N LYS A 74 30.15 -12.59 -9.19
CA LYS A 74 29.72 -12.22 -7.84
C LYS A 74 28.20 -12.24 -7.73
N LEU A 75 27.67 -13.07 -6.86
CA LEU A 75 26.25 -13.16 -6.53
C LEU A 75 26.01 -12.55 -5.15
N LYS A 76 25.11 -11.57 -5.07
CA LYS A 76 24.65 -10.97 -3.81
C LYS A 76 23.37 -11.64 -3.33
N GLY A 77 23.30 -12.01 -2.06
CA GLY A 77 22.12 -12.60 -1.45
C GLY A 77 22.10 -12.45 0.08
N ASP A 78 21.21 -13.18 0.72
CA ASP A 78 21.01 -13.16 2.18
C ASP A 78 22.22 -13.70 2.98
N PHE A 79 23.13 -14.41 2.32
CA PHE A 79 24.37 -14.96 2.87
C PHE A 79 25.58 -14.06 2.58
N GLY A 80 25.35 -12.80 2.20
CA GLY A 80 26.39 -11.88 1.76
C GLY A 80 26.71 -12.01 0.27
N THR A 81 27.95 -11.66 -0.10
CA THR A 81 28.45 -11.80 -1.49
C THR A 81 29.18 -13.12 -1.66
N ILE A 82 28.74 -13.96 -2.60
CA ILE A 82 29.39 -15.20 -2.99
C ILE A 82 30.05 -15.02 -4.35
N ASP A 83 31.34 -15.36 -4.45
CA ASP A 83 32.05 -15.50 -5.72
C ASP A 83 31.83 -16.91 -6.28
N LEU A 84 31.05 -17.01 -7.35
CA LEU A 84 30.67 -18.23 -8.02
C LEU A 84 31.48 -18.47 -9.29
N GLU A 85 31.79 -19.73 -9.56
CA GLU A 85 32.38 -20.18 -10.82
C GLU A 85 31.33 -20.80 -11.74
N ILE A 86 30.87 -20.04 -12.72
CA ILE A 86 29.83 -20.43 -13.67
C ILE A 86 30.43 -21.22 -14.84
N PRO A 87 29.95 -22.44 -15.16
CA PRO A 87 30.43 -23.19 -16.32
C PRO A 87 30.12 -22.48 -17.64
N ARG A 88 31.03 -22.65 -18.61
CA ARG A 88 30.87 -22.11 -19.96
C ARG A 88 31.01 -23.20 -21.00
N ASP A 89 30.28 -23.05 -22.10
CA ASP A 89 30.47 -23.83 -23.31
C ASP A 89 31.30 -23.03 -24.34
N ARG A 90 31.80 -23.72 -25.36
CA ARG A 90 32.68 -23.15 -26.38
C ARG A 90 31.92 -22.25 -27.33
N ASN A 91 30.68 -22.60 -27.64
CA ASN A 91 29.84 -21.86 -28.58
C ASN A 91 29.07 -20.70 -27.93
N GLY A 92 29.10 -20.59 -26.60
CA GLY A 92 28.41 -19.56 -25.83
C GLY A 92 26.88 -19.72 -25.78
N SER A 93 26.36 -20.87 -26.22
CA SER A 93 24.92 -21.15 -26.32
C SER A 93 24.30 -21.60 -25.00
N PHE A 94 25.10 -21.87 -23.97
CA PHE A 94 24.58 -22.25 -22.66
C PHE A 94 23.86 -21.08 -21.99
N GLU A 95 22.59 -21.24 -21.63
CA GLU A 95 21.79 -20.29 -20.86
C GLU A 95 21.40 -20.89 -19.50
N PRO A 96 22.16 -20.58 -18.43
CA PRO A 96 21.89 -21.15 -17.11
C PRO A 96 20.54 -20.68 -16.57
N GLN A 97 19.79 -21.60 -15.95
CA GLN A 97 18.45 -21.32 -15.41
C GLN A 97 18.51 -20.96 -13.93
N ILE A 98 19.38 -21.61 -13.14
CA ILE A 98 19.55 -21.31 -11.70
C ILE A 98 20.06 -19.88 -11.48
N ILE A 99 21.04 -19.43 -12.28
CA ILE A 99 21.53 -18.04 -12.28
C ILE A 99 21.69 -17.57 -13.72
N GLN A 100 20.74 -16.75 -14.16
CA GLN A 100 20.69 -16.24 -15.53
C GLN A 100 21.92 -15.39 -15.87
N LYS A 101 22.25 -15.29 -17.17
CA LYS A 101 23.29 -14.36 -17.64
C LYS A 101 22.94 -12.93 -17.20
N GLY A 102 23.92 -12.17 -16.72
CA GLY A 102 23.71 -10.81 -16.18
C GLY A 102 23.08 -10.74 -14.77
N GLN A 103 22.41 -11.79 -14.29
CA GLN A 103 21.85 -11.83 -12.93
C GLN A 103 22.98 -11.81 -11.90
N SER A 104 22.99 -10.80 -11.03
CA SER A 104 23.98 -10.61 -9.95
C SER A 104 23.36 -10.77 -8.56
N ARG A 105 22.08 -11.15 -8.47
CA ARG A 105 21.34 -11.25 -7.20
C ARG A 105 20.51 -12.52 -7.08
N PHE A 106 20.41 -13.03 -5.86
CA PHE A 106 19.51 -14.12 -5.51
C PHE A 106 18.07 -13.62 -5.37
N THR A 107 17.10 -14.40 -5.87
CA THR A 107 15.67 -14.10 -5.83
C THR A 107 15.19 -13.91 -4.38
N GLY A 108 14.41 -12.85 -4.12
CA GLY A 108 13.90 -12.49 -2.78
C GLY A 108 14.66 -11.34 -2.07
N PHE A 109 15.85 -10.97 -2.54
CA PHE A 109 16.57 -9.80 -2.00
C PHE A 109 15.85 -8.48 -2.29
N ASP A 110 15.30 -8.36 -3.49
CA ASP A 110 14.56 -7.17 -3.94
C ASP A 110 13.24 -7.02 -3.17
N ASP A 111 12.58 -8.13 -2.82
CA ASP A 111 11.37 -8.12 -1.98
C ASP A 111 11.65 -7.56 -0.59
N LYS A 112 12.83 -7.86 -0.02
CA LYS A 112 13.25 -7.28 1.28
C LYS A 112 13.49 -5.79 1.18
N ILE A 113 14.13 -5.33 0.09
CA ILE A 113 14.29 -3.90 -0.21
C ILE A 113 12.92 -3.21 -0.29
N ILE A 114 12.00 -3.76 -1.07
CA ILE A 114 10.63 -3.23 -1.22
C ILE A 114 9.91 -3.25 0.13
N SER A 115 10.06 -4.32 0.92
CA SER A 115 9.46 -4.45 2.25
C SER A 115 9.95 -3.35 3.21
N MET A 116 11.25 -3.08 3.26
CA MET A 116 11.81 -2.00 4.07
C MET A 116 11.36 -0.61 3.59
N TYR A 117 11.42 -0.38 2.27
CA TYR A 117 10.99 0.87 1.66
C TYR A 117 9.51 1.15 1.96
N SER A 118 8.65 0.15 1.80
CA SER A 118 7.20 0.23 2.08
C SER A 118 6.85 0.51 3.55
N ARG A 119 7.79 0.32 4.47
CA ARG A 119 7.66 0.64 5.90
C ARG A 119 8.16 2.04 6.25
N GLY A 120 8.63 2.81 5.26
CA GLY A 120 9.04 4.20 5.41
C GLY A 120 10.54 4.41 5.59
N MET A 121 11.36 3.36 5.49
CA MET A 121 12.81 3.52 5.47
C MET A 121 13.26 4.29 4.22
N THR A 122 14.23 5.17 4.38
CA THR A 122 14.89 5.89 3.30
C THR A 122 15.86 4.97 2.55
N THR A 123 16.27 5.34 1.33
CA THR A 123 17.23 4.54 0.56
C THR A 123 18.59 4.42 1.27
N ARG A 124 18.99 5.42 2.05
CA ARG A 124 20.22 5.39 2.86
C ARG A 124 20.08 4.48 4.08
N GLU A 125 18.97 4.59 4.82
CA GLU A 125 18.68 3.69 5.95
C GLU A 125 18.62 2.22 5.49
N ILE A 126 18.03 1.93 4.34
CA ILE A 126 17.99 0.57 3.78
C ILE A 126 19.40 0.08 3.45
N SER A 127 20.23 0.93 2.83
CA SER A 127 21.63 0.62 2.52
C SER A 127 22.42 0.27 3.79
N GLU A 128 22.32 1.11 4.81
CA GLU A 128 22.98 0.92 6.11
C GLU A 128 22.48 -0.36 6.80
N HIS A 129 21.17 -0.57 6.83
CA HIS A 129 20.57 -1.76 7.45
C HIS A 129 20.98 -3.07 6.74
N LEU A 130 21.06 -3.06 5.41
CA LEU A 130 21.54 -4.20 4.63
C LEU A 130 23.03 -4.48 4.87
N LYS A 131 23.83 -3.44 5.06
CA LYS A 131 25.24 -3.57 5.44
C LYS A 131 25.39 -4.15 6.85
N GLU A 132 24.57 -3.73 7.80
CA GLU A 132 24.63 -4.24 9.17
C GLU A 132 24.23 -5.72 9.27
N ILE A 133 23.08 -6.09 8.71
CA ILE A 133 22.54 -7.46 8.84
C ILE A 133 23.24 -8.45 7.92
N TYR A 134 23.43 -8.06 6.65
CA TYR A 134 23.90 -8.99 5.62
C TYR A 134 25.36 -8.75 5.21
N GLN A 135 26.00 -7.72 5.75
CA GLN A 135 27.36 -7.32 5.34
C GLN A 135 27.46 -7.09 3.81
N VAL A 136 26.35 -6.67 3.20
CA VAL A 136 26.26 -6.38 1.76
C VAL A 136 26.23 -4.87 1.56
N GLU A 137 27.19 -4.35 0.79
CA GLU A 137 27.14 -2.97 0.31
C GLU A 137 26.20 -2.84 -0.90
N VAL A 138 25.16 -2.02 -0.71
CA VAL A 138 24.12 -1.70 -1.70
C VAL A 138 24.00 -0.18 -1.76
N SER A 139 24.21 0.44 -2.92
CA SER A 139 24.09 1.90 -3.03
C SER A 139 22.62 2.37 -2.95
N ALA A 140 22.42 3.62 -2.56
CA ALA A 140 21.09 4.24 -2.55
C ALA A 140 20.45 4.27 -3.96
N ASP A 141 21.24 4.46 -5.01
CA ASP A 141 20.79 4.44 -6.40
C ASP A 141 20.28 3.05 -6.78
N LEU A 142 20.98 2.01 -6.32
CA LEU A 142 20.61 0.63 -6.56
C LEU A 142 19.27 0.29 -5.89
N ILE A 143 19.04 0.81 -4.68
CA ILE A 143 17.76 0.68 -3.99
C ILE A 143 16.66 1.44 -4.74
N SER A 144 16.96 2.62 -5.28
CA SER A 144 16.00 3.36 -6.12
C SER A 144 15.58 2.51 -7.32
N GLN A 145 16.52 1.99 -8.09
CA GLN A 145 16.26 1.15 -9.27
C GLN A 145 15.38 -0.06 -8.94
N VAL A 146 15.65 -0.75 -7.82
CA VAL A 146 14.81 -1.86 -7.36
C VAL A 146 13.39 -1.39 -7.10
N THR A 147 13.22 -0.30 -6.35
CA THR A 147 11.89 0.22 -6.05
C THR A 147 11.18 0.77 -7.30
N ASP A 148 11.91 1.26 -8.30
CA ASP A 148 11.32 1.77 -9.54
C ASP A 148 10.61 0.68 -10.35
N SER A 149 11.04 -0.59 -10.22
CA SER A 149 10.32 -1.72 -10.80
C SER A 149 8.86 -1.85 -10.33
N VAL A 150 8.54 -1.30 -9.14
CA VAL A 150 7.17 -1.30 -8.58
C VAL A 150 6.23 -0.38 -9.37
N MET A 151 6.76 0.60 -10.12
CA MET A 151 5.93 1.57 -10.85
C MET A 151 5.04 0.91 -11.89
N THR A 152 5.50 -0.16 -12.54
CA THR A 152 4.66 -0.94 -13.47
C THR A 152 3.42 -1.48 -12.75
N THR A 153 3.61 -2.07 -11.57
CA THR A 153 2.50 -2.58 -10.74
C THR A 153 1.59 -1.45 -10.23
N VAL A 154 2.15 -0.26 -9.94
CA VAL A 154 1.35 0.92 -9.57
C VAL A 154 0.42 1.31 -10.70
N ILE A 155 0.93 1.38 -11.94
CA ILE A 155 0.16 1.76 -13.12
C ILE A 155 -0.92 0.71 -13.40
N GLU A 156 -0.59 -0.58 -13.35
CA GLU A 156 -1.57 -1.67 -13.48
C GLU A 156 -2.67 -1.57 -12.41
N TRP A 157 -2.28 -1.32 -11.15
CA TRP A 157 -3.21 -1.16 -10.04
C TRP A 157 -4.10 0.08 -10.19
N GLN A 158 -3.58 1.20 -10.71
CA GLN A 158 -4.35 2.41 -11.00
C GLN A 158 -5.36 2.22 -12.14
N ASN A 159 -5.10 1.29 -13.07
CA ASN A 159 -5.98 1.04 -14.22
C ASN A 159 -6.83 -0.23 -14.08
N ARG A 160 -6.75 -0.94 -12.94
CA ARG A 160 -7.48 -2.19 -12.74
C ARG A 160 -9.01 -1.96 -12.81
N PRO A 161 -9.78 -2.95 -13.30
CA PRO A 161 -11.23 -2.88 -13.25
C PRO A 161 -11.73 -2.82 -11.81
N LEU A 162 -12.82 -2.09 -11.59
CA LEU A 162 -13.48 -1.87 -10.31
C LEU A 162 -14.88 -2.50 -10.31
N ASP A 163 -15.43 -2.74 -9.12
CA ASP A 163 -16.79 -3.24 -8.97
C ASP A 163 -17.82 -2.21 -9.48
N LYS A 164 -18.95 -2.70 -9.96
CA LYS A 164 -20.01 -1.85 -10.53
C LYS A 164 -20.63 -0.91 -9.50
N VAL A 165 -20.79 -1.36 -8.26
CA VAL A 165 -21.51 -0.61 -7.23
C VAL A 165 -20.70 -0.54 -5.94
N TYR A 166 -20.47 0.68 -5.46
CA TYR A 166 -19.89 0.94 -4.15
C TYR A 166 -20.93 1.64 -3.25
N PRO A 167 -21.46 0.97 -2.22
CA PRO A 167 -22.38 1.60 -1.26
C PRO A 167 -21.84 2.88 -0.62
N ILE A 168 -20.54 2.90 -0.30
CA ILE A 168 -19.91 4.07 0.30
C ILE A 168 -18.61 4.37 -0.45
N LEU A 169 -18.49 5.59 -0.96
CA LEU A 169 -17.23 6.16 -1.43
C LEU A 169 -16.78 7.24 -0.45
N ILE A 170 -15.55 7.17 0.05
CA ILE A 170 -14.93 8.19 0.88
C ILE A 170 -13.76 8.78 0.10
N MET A 171 -13.72 10.10 -0.04
CA MET A 171 -12.61 10.80 -0.69
C MET A 171 -11.93 11.76 0.29
N ASP A 172 -10.61 11.65 0.41
CA ASP A 172 -9.80 12.50 1.29
C ASP A 172 -8.46 12.85 0.61
N ALA A 173 -7.77 13.84 1.15
CA ALA A 173 -6.49 14.31 0.65
C ALA A 173 -5.41 14.30 1.74
N LEU A 174 -4.20 13.91 1.33
CA LEU A 174 -2.99 14.00 2.13
C LEU A 174 -2.04 15.01 1.51
N ILE A 175 -1.58 15.98 2.29
CA ILE A 175 -0.55 16.92 1.85
C ILE A 175 0.83 16.28 1.96
N VAL A 176 1.56 16.25 0.84
CA VAL A 176 2.90 15.69 0.72
C VAL A 176 3.84 16.74 0.13
N LYS A 177 5.06 16.83 0.68
CA LYS A 177 6.11 17.70 0.17
C LYS A 177 6.82 17.06 -1.00
N VAL A 178 6.72 17.65 -2.18
CA VAL A 178 7.33 17.14 -3.42
C VAL A 178 8.14 18.24 -4.09
N ARG A 179 9.29 17.89 -4.65
CA ARG A 179 10.09 18.79 -5.49
C ARG A 179 9.45 18.92 -6.87
N ASP A 180 9.27 20.16 -7.31
CA ASP A 180 8.78 20.54 -8.62
C ASP A 180 9.76 21.56 -9.22
N GLY A 181 10.61 21.09 -10.14
CA GLY A 181 11.81 21.82 -10.54
C GLY A 181 12.75 22.07 -9.35
N ASN A 182 13.09 23.33 -9.11
CA ASN A 182 14.02 23.74 -8.04
C ASN A 182 13.33 24.04 -6.70
N HIS A 183 12.00 23.89 -6.60
CA HIS A 183 11.25 24.26 -5.41
C HIS A 183 10.55 23.05 -4.76
N VAL A 184 10.54 22.99 -3.43
CA VAL A 184 9.70 22.04 -2.69
C VAL A 184 8.33 22.67 -2.52
N GLN A 185 7.29 21.99 -2.99
CA GLN A 185 5.91 22.42 -2.87
C GLN A 185 5.09 21.40 -2.07
N ASN A 186 4.08 21.89 -1.36
CA ASN A 186 3.06 21.05 -0.75
C ASN A 186 2.03 20.71 -1.82
N LYS A 187 1.92 19.44 -2.21
CA LYS A 187 0.91 18.94 -3.14
C LYS A 187 -0.12 18.07 -2.42
N ALA A 188 -1.37 18.14 -2.84
CA ALA A 188 -2.44 17.28 -2.34
C ALA A 188 -2.44 15.96 -3.11
N PHE A 189 -2.39 14.85 -2.36
CA PHE A 189 -2.56 13.49 -2.87
C PHE A 189 -3.94 13.01 -2.45
N TYR A 190 -4.81 12.85 -3.44
CA TYR A 190 -6.20 12.48 -3.28
C TYR A 190 -6.35 10.97 -3.28
N LEU A 191 -7.11 10.46 -2.33
CA LEU A 191 -7.38 9.05 -2.11
C LEU A 191 -8.87 8.80 -2.22
N ALA A 192 -9.25 7.77 -2.98
CA ALA A 192 -10.60 7.23 -3.00
C ALA A 192 -10.62 5.88 -2.27
N LEU A 193 -11.41 5.79 -1.20
CA LEU A 193 -11.67 4.58 -0.45
C LEU A 193 -13.13 4.15 -0.69
N GLY A 194 -13.33 3.03 -1.37
CA GLY A 194 -14.63 2.40 -1.53
C GLY A 194 -14.89 1.36 -0.45
N ILE A 195 -16.15 1.23 -0.05
CA ILE A 195 -16.67 0.05 0.66
C ILE A 195 -17.52 -0.71 -0.35
N ASN A 196 -17.16 -1.95 -0.66
CA ASN A 196 -17.89 -2.77 -1.62
C ASN A 196 -19.15 -3.41 -0.98
N LEU A 197 -19.92 -4.15 -1.78
CA LEU A 197 -21.16 -4.80 -1.32
C LEU A 197 -20.94 -5.79 -0.16
N GLN A 198 -19.75 -6.39 -0.07
CA GLN A 198 -19.39 -7.31 1.02
C GLN A 198 -18.94 -6.57 2.29
N GLY A 199 -18.83 -5.24 2.25
CA GLY A 199 -18.42 -4.42 3.38
C GLY A 199 -16.91 -4.36 3.57
N THR A 200 -16.16 -4.81 2.57
CA THR A 200 -14.70 -4.76 2.55
C THR A 200 -14.23 -3.39 2.04
N LYS A 201 -13.20 -2.87 2.70
CA LYS A 201 -12.53 -1.63 2.31
C LYS A 201 -11.64 -1.88 1.11
N GLU A 202 -11.67 -0.97 0.14
CA GLU A 202 -10.81 -1.00 -1.03
C GLU A 202 -10.34 0.41 -1.40
N ILE A 203 -9.03 0.59 -1.62
CA ILE A 203 -8.54 1.85 -2.18
C ILE A 203 -8.71 1.82 -3.69
N LEU A 204 -9.58 2.68 -4.23
CA LEU A 204 -9.88 2.71 -5.65
C LEU A 204 -8.78 3.40 -6.46
N GLY A 205 -8.11 4.39 -5.89
CA GLY A 205 -7.00 5.07 -6.54
C GLY A 205 -6.31 6.14 -5.70
N ILE A 206 -5.21 6.66 -6.26
CA ILE A 206 -4.45 7.81 -5.75
C ILE A 206 -4.20 8.75 -6.93
N TRP A 207 -4.47 10.04 -6.76
CA TRP A 207 -4.20 11.07 -7.75
C TRP A 207 -3.46 12.24 -7.11
N VAL A 208 -2.65 12.94 -7.91
CA VAL A 208 -1.91 14.12 -7.49
C VAL A 208 -2.18 15.21 -8.51
N GLU A 209 -2.41 16.44 -8.03
CA GLU A 209 -2.58 17.59 -8.90
C GLU A 209 -2.03 18.86 -8.24
N LYS A 210 -1.62 19.82 -9.07
CA LYS A 210 -1.09 21.11 -8.62
C LYS A 210 -2.19 22.09 -8.18
N THR A 211 -3.39 21.99 -8.76
CA THR A 211 -4.51 22.91 -8.48
C THR A 211 -5.83 22.16 -8.25
N GLU A 212 -6.52 22.47 -7.15
CA GLU A 212 -7.85 21.93 -6.86
C GLU A 212 -8.90 22.67 -7.70
N GLY A 213 -9.72 21.95 -8.47
CA GLY A 213 -10.79 22.54 -9.26
C GLY A 213 -11.78 21.50 -9.80
N ALA A 214 -12.95 21.96 -10.24
CA ALA A 214 -14.03 21.07 -10.71
C ALA A 214 -13.58 20.12 -11.85
N LYS A 215 -12.72 20.61 -12.77
CA LYS A 215 -12.16 19.80 -13.87
C LYS A 215 -11.36 18.60 -13.36
N PHE A 216 -10.60 18.77 -12.28
CA PHE A 216 -9.80 17.71 -11.69
C PHE A 216 -10.68 16.63 -11.04
N TRP A 217 -11.69 17.05 -10.29
CA TRP A 217 -12.66 16.11 -9.70
C TRP A 217 -13.43 15.33 -10.76
N LEU A 218 -13.82 16.01 -11.84
CA LEU A 218 -14.48 15.38 -12.98
C LEU A 218 -13.59 14.30 -13.60
N GLN A 219 -12.28 14.57 -13.73
CA GLN A 219 -11.32 13.60 -14.22
C GLN A 219 -11.22 12.37 -13.31
N ILE A 220 -11.10 12.54 -12.00
CA ILE A 220 -11.06 11.40 -11.05
C ILE A 220 -12.34 10.57 -11.14
N LEU A 221 -13.50 11.22 -11.10
CA LEU A 221 -14.78 10.52 -11.10
C LEU A 221 -15.04 9.81 -12.44
N THR A 222 -14.60 10.41 -13.54
CA THR A 222 -14.65 9.80 -14.88
C THR A 222 -13.71 8.61 -14.98
N ASP A 223 -12.51 8.69 -14.38
CA ASP A 223 -11.57 7.55 -14.30
C ASP A 223 -12.21 6.37 -13.56
N LEU A 224 -12.83 6.61 -12.39
CA LEU A 224 -13.56 5.57 -11.66
C LEU A 224 -14.66 4.93 -12.51
N LYS A 225 -15.42 5.75 -13.24
CA LYS A 225 -16.49 5.28 -14.13
C LYS A 225 -15.95 4.44 -15.29
N ASN A 226 -14.88 4.90 -15.94
CA ASN A 226 -14.23 4.17 -17.04
C ASN A 226 -13.64 2.82 -16.59
N ARG A 227 -13.26 2.72 -15.32
CA ARG A 227 -12.75 1.48 -14.72
C ARG A 227 -13.86 0.52 -14.28
N GLY A 228 -15.14 0.88 -14.44
CA GLY A 228 -16.28 -0.02 -14.24
C GLY A 228 -17.27 0.40 -13.16
N VAL A 229 -17.02 1.49 -12.42
CA VAL A 229 -17.99 1.96 -11.42
C VAL A 229 -19.21 2.53 -12.13
N GLU A 230 -20.34 1.85 -11.99
CA GLU A 230 -21.63 2.26 -12.54
C GLU A 230 -22.41 3.11 -11.54
N ASP A 231 -22.36 2.79 -10.25
CA ASP A 231 -23.15 3.47 -9.23
C ASP A 231 -22.47 3.63 -7.86
N ILE A 232 -22.79 4.74 -7.20
CA ILE A 232 -22.31 5.09 -5.85
C ILE A 232 -23.53 5.52 -5.05
N LEU A 233 -23.81 4.86 -3.93
CA LEU A 233 -24.99 5.21 -3.13
C LEU A 233 -24.73 6.47 -2.30
N ILE A 234 -23.63 6.46 -1.53
CA ILE A 234 -23.26 7.57 -0.65
C ILE A 234 -21.81 7.97 -0.94
N ALA A 235 -21.60 9.24 -1.29
CA ALA A 235 -20.28 9.83 -1.47
C ALA A 235 -19.97 10.77 -0.29
N CYS A 236 -19.03 10.36 0.57
CA CYS A 236 -18.57 11.11 1.73
C CYS A 236 -17.32 11.92 1.37
N VAL A 237 -17.46 13.24 1.32
CA VAL A 237 -16.39 14.13 0.86
C VAL A 237 -16.20 15.32 1.80
N ASP A 238 -15.04 15.96 1.72
CA ASP A 238 -14.82 17.24 2.40
C ASP A 238 -15.63 18.37 1.72
N GLY A 239 -15.83 19.49 2.42
CA GLY A 239 -16.66 20.62 2.01
C GLY A 239 -16.06 21.49 0.91
N LEU A 240 -15.38 20.88 -0.06
CA LEU A 240 -14.77 21.56 -1.19
C LEU A 240 -15.86 22.09 -2.13
N LYS A 241 -15.78 23.39 -2.44
CA LYS A 241 -16.75 24.07 -3.30
C LYS A 241 -16.80 23.42 -4.68
N GLY A 242 -18.01 23.15 -5.19
CA GLY A 242 -18.26 22.56 -6.50
C GLY A 242 -17.94 21.06 -6.61
N PHE A 243 -17.39 20.43 -5.55
CA PHE A 243 -17.12 19.01 -5.57
C PHE A 243 -18.42 18.16 -5.51
N PRO A 244 -19.41 18.48 -4.65
CA PRO A 244 -20.71 17.80 -4.69
C PRO A 244 -21.38 17.83 -6.05
N ASP A 245 -21.40 18.98 -6.71
CA ASP A 245 -21.99 19.15 -8.04
C ASP A 245 -21.29 18.27 -9.08
N THR A 246 -19.97 18.17 -8.98
CA THR A 246 -19.17 17.32 -9.87
C THR A 246 -19.49 15.83 -9.67
N ILE A 247 -19.65 15.39 -8.41
CA ILE A 247 -20.09 14.01 -8.11
C ILE A 247 -21.44 13.73 -8.75
N ILE A 248 -22.42 14.61 -8.55
CA ILE A 248 -23.78 14.46 -9.10
C ILE A 248 -23.75 14.47 -10.63
N SER A 249 -22.86 15.24 -11.27
CA SER A 249 -22.73 15.22 -12.74
C SER A 249 -22.26 13.88 -13.32
N VAL A 250 -21.45 13.11 -12.59
CA VAL A 250 -20.90 11.82 -13.05
C VAL A 250 -21.75 10.65 -12.57
N PHE A 251 -22.23 10.74 -11.33
CA PHE A 251 -23.06 9.77 -10.63
C PHE A 251 -24.34 10.47 -10.12
N PRO A 252 -25.36 10.68 -10.99
CA PRO A 252 -26.53 11.52 -10.68
C PRO A 252 -27.37 11.06 -9.50
N ASN A 253 -27.35 9.77 -9.21
CA ASN A 253 -28.13 9.19 -8.12
C ASN A 253 -27.35 9.17 -6.79
N ALA A 254 -26.07 9.55 -6.78
CA ALA A 254 -25.27 9.52 -5.56
C ALA A 254 -25.74 10.56 -4.55
N GLN A 255 -25.94 10.14 -3.30
CA GLN A 255 -26.21 11.05 -2.20
C GLN A 255 -24.87 11.56 -1.66
N VAL A 256 -24.62 12.86 -1.87
CA VAL A 256 -23.39 13.49 -1.37
C VAL A 256 -23.58 13.88 0.08
N GLN A 257 -22.69 13.37 0.93
CA GLN A 257 -22.65 13.65 2.35
C GLN A 257 -21.37 14.41 2.70
N LEU A 258 -21.51 15.54 3.40
CA LEU A 258 -20.35 16.22 3.98
C LEU A 258 -19.75 15.36 5.09
N CYS A 259 -18.43 15.16 5.03
CA CYS A 259 -17.75 14.32 6.01
C CYS A 259 -17.79 14.95 7.41
N ILE A 260 -18.55 14.34 8.33
CA ILE A 260 -18.64 14.75 9.74
C ILE A 260 -17.27 14.73 10.42
N VAL A 261 -16.39 13.80 10.04
CA VAL A 261 -15.04 13.71 10.59
C VAL A 261 -14.24 14.98 10.25
N HIS A 262 -14.32 15.47 9.01
CA HIS A 262 -13.67 16.72 8.61
C HIS A 262 -14.27 17.92 9.34
N MET A 263 -15.60 17.97 9.50
CA MET A 263 -16.28 19.00 10.29
C MET A 263 -15.80 19.06 11.74
N VAL A 264 -15.75 17.91 12.41
CA VAL A 264 -15.27 17.80 13.79
C VAL A 264 -13.78 18.19 13.88
N ARG A 265 -12.92 17.69 12.99
CA ARG A 265 -11.48 18.04 12.98
C ARG A 265 -11.26 19.53 12.76
N ASN A 266 -11.99 20.14 11.82
CA ASN A 266 -11.89 21.58 11.57
C ASN A 266 -12.34 22.39 12.77
N SER A 267 -13.36 21.93 13.50
CA SER A 267 -13.82 22.54 14.75
C SER A 267 -12.76 22.46 15.85
N LEU A 268 -12.12 21.30 16.03
CA LEU A 268 -11.09 21.06 17.07
C LEU A 268 -9.80 21.86 16.88
N LYS A 269 -9.56 22.44 15.69
CA LYS A 269 -8.40 23.32 15.42
C LYS A 269 -8.48 24.66 16.17
N TRP A 270 -9.69 25.14 16.45
CA TRP A 270 -9.92 26.44 17.09
C TRP A 270 -9.70 26.44 18.60
N VAL A 271 -9.72 25.27 19.23
CA VAL A 271 -9.68 25.14 20.69
C VAL A 271 -8.38 24.56 21.21
N SER A 272 -8.07 24.90 22.46
CA SER A 272 -6.91 24.37 23.17
C SER A 272 -7.03 22.87 23.41
N TYR A 273 -5.89 22.18 23.58
CA TYR A 273 -5.86 20.74 23.82
C TYR A 273 -6.73 20.30 25.02
N LYS A 274 -6.80 21.13 26.07
CA LYS A 274 -7.59 20.86 27.29
C LYS A 274 -9.10 20.80 27.01
N GLN A 275 -9.60 21.64 26.11
CA GLN A 275 -11.03 21.73 25.78
C GLN A 275 -11.48 20.76 24.69
N ARG A 276 -10.55 20.17 23.92
CA ARG A 276 -10.88 19.30 22.78
C ARG A 276 -11.80 18.14 23.14
N LYS A 277 -11.59 17.51 24.30
CA LYS A 277 -12.40 16.35 24.73
C LYS A 277 -13.84 16.77 24.97
N GLU A 278 -14.05 17.87 25.67
CA GLU A 278 -15.38 18.41 25.97
C GLU A 278 -16.08 18.87 24.69
N LEU A 279 -15.40 19.65 23.86
CA LEU A 279 -15.94 20.12 22.59
C LEU A 279 -16.32 18.96 21.65
N ALA A 280 -15.50 17.91 21.58
CA ALA A 280 -15.81 16.73 20.78
C ALA A 280 -17.06 15.98 21.28
N LEU A 281 -17.32 15.95 22.59
CA LEU A 281 -18.53 15.36 23.16
C LEU A 281 -19.77 16.19 22.80
N ASP A 282 -19.68 17.52 22.90
CA ASP A 282 -20.79 18.40 22.55
C ASP A 282 -21.11 18.34 21.05
N LEU A 283 -20.09 18.33 20.18
CA LEU A 283 -20.28 18.12 18.73
C LEU A 283 -20.87 16.73 18.42
N LYS A 284 -20.50 15.71 19.21
CA LYS A 284 -21.03 14.35 19.05
C LYS A 284 -22.53 14.28 19.30
N ALA A 285 -23.07 15.09 20.21
CA ALA A 285 -24.51 15.16 20.44
C ALA A 285 -25.28 15.59 19.19
N ILE A 286 -24.70 16.47 18.37
CA ILE A 286 -25.32 16.98 17.13
C ILE A 286 -25.55 15.83 16.14
N TYR A 287 -24.49 15.14 15.71
CA TYR A 287 -24.61 14.13 14.66
C TYR A 287 -25.12 12.77 15.17
N GLN A 288 -25.07 12.49 16.47
CA GLN A 288 -25.71 11.30 17.03
C GLN A 288 -27.19 11.47 17.36
N SER A 289 -27.76 12.64 17.08
CA SER A 289 -29.18 12.91 17.34
C SER A 289 -30.10 12.00 16.51
N PRO A 290 -31.27 11.61 17.07
CA PRO A 290 -32.21 10.71 16.38
C PRO A 290 -32.96 11.39 15.23
N SER A 291 -33.15 12.71 15.31
CA SER A 291 -33.85 13.52 14.30
C SER A 291 -33.12 14.84 14.02
N GLU A 292 -33.48 15.47 12.91
CA GLU A 292 -32.98 16.80 12.55
C GLU A 292 -33.31 17.86 13.60
N ASP A 293 -34.55 17.90 14.10
CA ASP A 293 -34.98 18.87 15.12
C ASP A 293 -34.14 18.76 16.39
N MET A 294 -33.85 17.53 16.83
CA MET A 294 -32.99 17.27 17.99
C MET A 294 -31.55 17.70 17.69
N ALA A 295 -31.03 17.41 16.49
CA ALA A 295 -29.69 17.82 16.09
C ALA A 295 -29.55 19.35 16.05
N LYS A 296 -30.57 20.05 15.54
CA LYS A 296 -30.65 21.50 15.49
C LYS A 296 -30.65 22.11 16.89
N LYS A 297 -31.45 21.54 17.79
CA LYS A 297 -31.44 21.92 19.21
C LYS A 297 -30.05 21.71 19.84
N CYS A 298 -29.40 20.57 19.60
CA CYS A 298 -28.03 20.34 20.06
C CYS A 298 -27.03 21.34 19.48
N LEU A 299 -27.20 21.79 18.23
CA LEU A 299 -26.37 22.84 17.63
C LEU A 299 -26.64 24.22 18.27
N ASP A 300 -27.88 24.53 18.62
CA ASP A 300 -28.23 25.75 19.34
C ASP A 300 -27.66 25.75 20.77
N ASP A 301 -27.75 24.63 21.49
CA ASP A 301 -27.14 24.44 22.81
C ASP A 301 -25.61 24.54 22.74
N PHE A 302 -25.00 23.96 21.69
CA PHE A 302 -23.58 24.09 21.40
C PHE A 302 -23.19 25.57 21.19
N SER A 303 -23.96 26.29 20.37
CA SER A 303 -23.79 27.72 20.11
C SER A 303 -23.82 28.52 21.41
N ALA A 304 -24.82 28.31 22.26
CA ALA A 304 -24.96 29.02 23.53
C ALA A 304 -23.75 28.83 24.46
N LYS A 305 -23.15 27.63 24.44
CA LYS A 305 -21.99 27.29 25.27
C LYS A 305 -20.67 27.85 24.70
N TRP A 306 -20.44 27.71 23.39
CA TRP A 306 -19.11 27.92 22.79
C TRP A 306 -18.97 29.21 22.00
N ASP A 307 -20.05 29.86 21.56
CA ASP A 307 -19.95 31.01 20.63
C ASP A 307 -19.36 32.27 21.27
N SER A 308 -19.38 32.38 22.61
CA SER A 308 -18.72 33.47 23.32
C SER A 308 -17.20 33.49 23.09
N GLN A 309 -16.58 32.32 22.87
CA GLN A 309 -15.14 32.17 22.66
C GLN A 309 -14.80 31.74 21.23
N TYR A 310 -15.63 30.89 20.62
CA TYR A 310 -15.36 30.24 19.33
C TYR A 310 -16.56 30.31 18.36
N PRO A 311 -17.06 31.51 18.03
CA PRO A 311 -18.27 31.69 17.21
C PRO A 311 -18.14 31.13 15.78
N MET A 312 -16.90 30.95 15.31
CA MET A 312 -16.64 30.40 13.97
C MET A 312 -17.01 28.91 13.85
N ILE A 313 -17.05 28.18 14.97
CA ILE A 313 -17.36 26.75 14.94
C ILE A 313 -18.84 26.56 14.58
N SER A 314 -19.76 27.09 15.37
CA SER A 314 -21.20 26.96 15.10
C SER A 314 -21.58 27.57 13.75
N LYS A 315 -20.99 28.72 13.38
CA LYS A 315 -21.18 29.35 12.07
C LYS A 315 -20.80 28.41 10.93
N SER A 316 -19.69 27.69 11.05
CA SER A 316 -19.27 26.69 10.06
C SER A 316 -20.27 25.54 9.96
N TRP A 317 -20.81 25.04 11.08
CA TRP A 317 -21.82 23.98 11.08
C TRP A 317 -23.15 24.45 10.47
N ARG A 318 -23.62 25.66 10.80
CA ARG A 318 -24.84 26.25 10.22
C ARG A 318 -24.71 26.48 8.72
N ASN A 319 -23.57 27.00 8.26
CA ASN A 319 -23.33 27.25 6.83
C ASN A 319 -23.32 25.97 5.99
N ASN A 320 -23.00 24.83 6.59
CA ASN A 320 -22.94 23.54 5.92
C ASN A 320 -24.11 22.61 6.32
N TRP A 321 -25.13 23.14 6.99
CA TRP A 321 -26.17 22.34 7.62
C TRP A 321 -26.92 21.45 6.61
N GLU A 322 -27.29 22.01 5.47
CA GLU A 322 -27.94 21.28 4.37
C GLU A 322 -27.11 20.09 3.85
N SER A 323 -25.77 20.19 3.90
CA SER A 323 -24.86 19.11 3.51
C SER A 323 -24.57 18.13 4.65
N VAL A 324 -24.92 18.49 5.89
CA VAL A 324 -24.77 17.67 7.10
C VAL A 324 -26.04 16.84 7.35
N ILE A 325 -27.23 17.40 7.14
CA ILE A 325 -28.54 16.76 7.39
C ILE A 325 -28.72 15.39 6.73
N PRO A 326 -28.30 15.13 5.47
CA PRO A 326 -28.55 13.84 4.82
C PRO A 326 -28.03 12.66 5.65
N PHE A 327 -26.99 12.89 6.46
CA PHE A 327 -26.48 11.94 7.42
C PHE A 327 -27.54 11.46 8.43
N LEU A 328 -28.38 12.37 8.91
CA LEU A 328 -29.46 12.08 9.86
C LEU A 328 -30.63 11.36 9.19
N ALA A 329 -30.76 11.40 7.86
CA ALA A 329 -31.76 10.58 7.17
C ALA A 329 -31.40 9.08 7.20
N TYR A 330 -30.11 8.75 7.32
CA TYR A 330 -29.68 7.35 7.32
C TYR A 330 -30.01 6.64 8.64
N PRO A 331 -30.36 5.33 8.60
CA PRO A 331 -30.46 4.50 9.80
C PRO A 331 -29.14 4.41 10.57
N PRO A 332 -29.17 4.16 11.90
CA PRO A 332 -27.98 4.13 12.75
C PRO A 332 -26.85 3.20 12.26
N ASN A 333 -27.18 2.08 11.63
CA ASN A 333 -26.18 1.14 11.08
C ASN A 333 -25.42 1.73 9.88
N ILE A 334 -26.11 2.45 8.99
CA ILE A 334 -25.48 3.14 7.85
C ILE A 334 -24.67 4.33 8.36
N ARG A 335 -25.23 5.13 9.29
CA ARG A 335 -24.47 6.21 9.94
C ARG A 335 -23.16 5.65 10.50
N LYS A 336 -23.24 4.61 11.35
CA LYS A 336 -22.06 3.96 11.94
C LYS A 336 -21.06 3.55 10.86
N ALA A 337 -21.49 2.92 9.77
CA ALA A 337 -20.59 2.58 8.67
C ALA A 337 -19.88 3.80 8.06
N ILE A 338 -20.61 4.88 7.77
CA ILE A 338 -20.08 6.14 7.22
C ILE A 338 -19.07 6.80 8.16
N TYR A 339 -19.44 6.97 9.43
CA TYR A 339 -18.62 7.72 10.38
C TYR A 339 -17.63 6.86 11.13
N THR A 340 -17.57 5.53 10.96
CA THR A 340 -16.56 4.70 11.64
C THR A 340 -15.18 5.30 11.37
N THR A 341 -14.73 6.12 12.32
CA THR A 341 -13.67 7.13 12.15
C THR A 341 -12.34 6.47 11.79
N ASN A 342 -12.24 5.17 12.04
CA ASN A 342 -11.05 4.39 11.83
C ASN A 342 -10.66 4.16 10.38
N ALA A 343 -11.56 4.21 9.39
CA ALA A 343 -11.17 3.78 8.04
C ALA A 343 -10.18 4.77 7.38
N ILE A 344 -10.65 5.98 7.09
CA ILE A 344 -9.83 6.99 6.41
C ILE A 344 -8.79 7.62 7.34
N GLU A 345 -9.08 7.79 8.64
CA GLU A 345 -8.11 8.36 9.58
C GLU A 345 -6.95 7.40 9.87
N SER A 346 -7.21 6.09 9.99
CA SER A 346 -6.14 5.11 10.17
C SER A 346 -5.23 5.06 8.94
N ILE A 347 -5.81 5.15 7.75
CA ILE A 347 -5.05 5.27 6.50
C ILE A 347 -4.22 6.56 6.52
N GLY A 348 -4.84 7.72 6.75
CA GLY A 348 -4.16 9.01 6.77
C GLY A 348 -3.02 9.06 7.80
N MET A 349 -3.25 8.54 9.01
CA MET A 349 -2.23 8.43 10.06
C MET A 349 -1.10 7.48 9.66
N GLY A 350 -1.44 6.32 9.10
CA GLY A 350 -0.48 5.34 8.61
C GLY A 350 0.42 5.91 7.52
N LEU A 351 -0.16 6.62 6.55
CA LEU A 351 0.59 7.27 5.47
C LEU A 351 1.47 8.39 6.01
N ARG A 352 0.95 9.25 6.90
CA ARG A 352 1.75 10.27 7.59
C ARG A 352 2.93 9.67 8.33
N LYS A 353 2.74 8.54 9.02
CA LYS A 353 3.82 7.83 9.73
C LYS A 353 4.93 7.37 8.78
N ILE A 354 4.57 6.90 7.58
CA ILE A 354 5.52 6.37 6.59
C ILE A 354 6.30 7.50 5.90
N ILE A 355 5.64 8.62 5.59
CA ILE A 355 6.30 9.74 4.91
C ILE A 355 7.09 10.65 5.86
N LYS A 356 6.85 10.61 7.19
CA LYS A 356 7.44 11.58 8.15
C LYS A 356 8.97 11.62 8.14
N ASN A 357 9.63 10.51 7.83
CA ASN A 357 11.09 10.41 7.83
C ASN A 357 11.72 11.04 6.58
N ARG A 358 10.90 11.45 5.60
CA ARG A 358 11.34 12.06 4.34
C ARG A 358 11.05 13.56 4.38
N GLY A 359 12.08 14.38 4.18
CA GLY A 359 11.91 15.84 4.11
C GLY A 359 11.07 16.28 2.90
N SER A 360 11.39 15.76 1.70
CA SER A 360 10.65 15.98 0.45
C SER A 360 10.85 14.81 -0.50
N PHE A 361 9.86 14.50 -1.33
CA PHE A 361 10.02 13.57 -2.45
C PHE A 361 10.67 14.26 -3.66
N PRO A 362 11.45 13.53 -4.48
CA PRO A 362 12.12 14.11 -5.65
C PRO A 362 11.13 14.45 -6.79
N ASN A 363 10.03 13.72 -6.91
CA ASN A 363 8.98 13.91 -7.90
C ASN A 363 7.69 13.24 -7.42
N ASP A 364 6.61 13.43 -8.19
CA ASP A 364 5.28 12.91 -7.87
C ASP A 364 5.25 11.38 -7.89
N GLU A 365 5.91 10.74 -8.88
CA GLU A 365 5.97 9.28 -9.02
C GLU A 365 6.60 8.60 -7.80
N ALA A 366 7.68 9.16 -7.24
CA ALA A 366 8.32 8.62 -6.05
C ALA A 366 7.40 8.69 -4.82
N ALA A 367 6.56 9.74 -4.72
CA ALA A 367 5.57 9.84 -3.68
C ALA A 367 4.44 8.82 -3.89
N ILE A 368 3.88 8.71 -5.10
CA ILE A 368 2.85 7.72 -5.45
C ILE A 368 3.35 6.30 -5.15
N LYS A 369 4.57 5.96 -5.55
CA LYS A 369 5.19 4.66 -5.30
C LYS A 369 5.17 4.27 -3.83
N LEU A 370 5.63 5.16 -2.95
CA LEU A 370 5.67 4.87 -1.52
C LEU A 370 4.27 4.82 -0.92
N LEU A 371 3.37 5.71 -1.31
CA LEU A 371 1.99 5.72 -0.84
C LEU A 371 1.26 4.45 -1.27
N TYR A 372 1.43 4.00 -2.52
CA TYR A 372 0.89 2.74 -3.02
C TYR A 372 1.38 1.55 -2.19
N LEU A 373 2.70 1.43 -1.99
CA LEU A 373 3.30 0.35 -1.21
C LEU A 373 2.78 0.33 0.23
N ALA A 374 2.65 1.52 0.83
CA ALA A 374 2.08 1.70 2.16
C ALA A 374 0.60 1.24 2.22
N LEU A 375 -0.22 1.68 1.26
CA LEU A 375 -1.63 1.31 1.16
C LEU A 375 -1.80 -0.19 0.95
N ASN A 376 -0.99 -0.81 0.08
CA ASN A 376 -1.01 -2.25 -0.16
C ASN A 376 -0.65 -3.05 1.11
N ASN A 377 0.27 -2.54 1.94
CA ASN A 377 0.56 -3.15 3.23
C ASN A 377 -0.57 -2.98 4.26
N MET A 378 -1.29 -1.86 4.21
CA MET A 378 -2.45 -1.62 5.08
C MET A 378 -3.64 -2.49 4.67
N SER A 379 -3.89 -2.64 3.37
CA SER A 379 -5.01 -3.41 2.83
C SER A 379 -4.91 -4.91 3.15
N LYS A 380 -3.69 -5.46 3.25
CA LYS A 380 -3.45 -6.84 3.74
C LYS A 380 -4.05 -7.12 5.13
N LYS A 381 -4.31 -6.09 5.94
CA LYS A 381 -4.93 -6.21 7.26
C LYS A 381 -6.46 -6.08 7.21
N TRP A 382 -7.04 -5.75 6.08
CA TRP A 382 -8.49 -5.59 5.91
C TRP A 382 -9.12 -6.94 5.53
N THR A 383 -9.00 -7.91 6.42
CA THR A 383 -9.48 -9.28 6.21
C THR A 383 -10.94 -9.47 6.62
N MET A 384 -11.53 -8.49 7.29
CA MET A 384 -12.90 -8.53 7.78
C MET A 384 -13.73 -7.37 7.22
N PRO A 385 -15.01 -7.61 6.92
CA PRO A 385 -15.97 -6.54 6.63
C PRO A 385 -16.09 -5.53 7.78
N ILE A 386 -16.66 -4.37 7.48
CA ILE A 386 -17.07 -3.41 8.51
C ILE A 386 -18.01 -4.11 9.52
N GLN A 387 -17.85 -3.78 10.80
CA GLN A 387 -18.68 -4.33 11.86
C GLN A 387 -20.16 -4.05 11.60
N ASP A 388 -21.02 -5.06 11.84
CA ASP A 388 -22.47 -4.98 11.60
C ASP A 388 -22.86 -4.73 10.13
N TRP A 389 -21.96 -5.01 9.16
CA TRP A 389 -22.22 -4.72 7.74
C TRP A 389 -23.49 -5.37 7.20
N GLY A 390 -23.80 -6.62 7.56
CA GLY A 390 -25.06 -7.25 7.12
C GLY A 390 -26.31 -6.47 7.54
N LYS A 391 -26.31 -5.86 8.74
CA LYS A 391 -27.41 -4.99 9.20
C LYS A 391 -27.45 -3.68 8.42
N ALA A 392 -26.29 -3.10 8.11
CA ALA A 392 -26.21 -1.91 7.26
C ALA A 392 -26.69 -2.22 5.85
N MET A 393 -26.29 -3.36 5.28
CA MET A 393 -26.66 -3.80 3.94
C MET A 393 -28.16 -4.02 3.80
N ASN A 394 -28.82 -4.62 4.80
CA ASN A 394 -30.29 -4.70 4.81
C ASN A 394 -30.96 -3.33 4.74
N GLN A 395 -30.42 -2.32 5.44
CA GLN A 395 -30.93 -0.95 5.37
C GLN A 395 -30.61 -0.30 4.03
N PHE A 396 -29.43 -0.54 3.46
CA PHE A 396 -29.10 -0.10 2.11
C PHE A 396 -30.07 -0.67 1.08
N SER A 397 -30.42 -1.96 1.17
CA SER A 397 -31.40 -2.59 0.28
C SER A 397 -32.81 -2.01 0.43
N ILE A 398 -33.21 -1.58 1.62
CA ILE A 398 -34.51 -0.92 1.83
C ILE A 398 -34.53 0.48 1.19
N ILE A 399 -33.45 1.25 1.33
CA ILE A 399 -33.38 2.65 0.89
C ILE A 399 -33.03 2.77 -0.60
N PHE A 400 -32.19 1.87 -1.11
CA PHE A 400 -31.59 1.93 -2.45
C PHE A 400 -31.82 0.65 -3.27
N GLY A 401 -32.84 -0.14 -2.95
CA GLY A 401 -33.07 -1.48 -3.52
C GLY A 401 -32.98 -1.55 -5.04
N ASP A 402 -33.61 -0.63 -5.76
CA ASP A 402 -33.61 -0.61 -7.24
C ASP A 402 -32.23 -0.39 -7.86
N ARG A 403 -31.29 0.15 -7.09
CA ARG A 403 -29.91 0.45 -7.49
C ARG A 403 -28.95 -0.67 -7.10
N LEU A 404 -29.29 -1.42 -6.06
CA LEU A 404 -28.59 -2.61 -5.63
C LEU A 404 -29.18 -3.81 -6.35
N LYS A 405 -28.91 -3.90 -7.66
CA LYS A 405 -29.09 -5.16 -8.40
C LYS A 405 -28.07 -6.16 -7.86
N LEU A 406 -28.35 -6.71 -6.69
CA LEU A 406 -27.71 -7.90 -6.19
C LEU A 406 -28.07 -8.95 -7.24
N ASP A 407 -27.11 -9.31 -8.10
CA ASP A 407 -27.30 -10.41 -9.03
C ASP A 407 -27.93 -11.55 -8.23
N SER A 408 -29.14 -11.90 -8.66
CA SER A 408 -30.04 -12.83 -8.00
C SER A 408 -29.28 -14.04 -7.44
N PHE A 409 -29.40 -14.26 -6.13
CA PHE A 409 -28.92 -15.48 -5.47
C PHE A 409 -29.39 -16.75 -6.17
#